data_AF-A0A818KZ36-F1
#
_entry.id   AF-A0A818KZ36-F1
#
_cell.length_a   1.000
_cell.length_b   1.000
_cell.length_c   1.000
_cell.angle_alpha   90.00
_cell.angle_beta   90.00
_cell.angle_gamma   90.00
#
_symmetry.space_group_name_H-M   'P 1'
#
loop_
_entity.id
_entity.type
_entity.pdbx_description
1 polymer ?
#
loop_
_entity_poly.entity_id
_entity_poly.type
_entity_poly.pdbx_seq_one_letter_code
_entity_poly.pdbx_strand_id
1 'polypeptide(L)'
;MFGETVNNIIGRTVNPYNRLLACGGSSGGEGALLALHGSSVGVGTDLAGSIRIPASPSNLSSLKPSHERIPLENIKTTLDGK
;
A
#
# COMPACT_ATOMS: atom_id res chain seq x y z
N MET A 1 7.40 -8.14 7.30
CA MET A 1 7.06 -7.28 6.14
C MET A 1 7.37 -8.05 4.87
N PHE A 2 6.44 -8.12 3.92
CA PHE A 2 6.59 -8.84 2.64
C PHE A 2 6.05 -7.91 1.53
N GLY A 3 6.59 -7.98 0.31
CA GLY A 3 6.22 -7.11 -0.82
C GLY A 3 4.84 -7.41 -1.42
N GLU A 4 3.93 -7.97 -0.62
CA GLU A 4 2.64 -8.46 -1.03
C GLU A 4 1.62 -8.27 0.10
N THR A 5 0.36 -8.09 -0.28
CA THR A 5 -0.72 -7.87 0.68
C THR A 5 -1.47 -9.18 0.93
N VAL A 6 -0.96 -9.98 1.87
CA VAL A 6 -1.56 -11.23 2.33
C VAL A 6 -1.51 -11.34 3.85
N ASN A 7 -2.59 -11.82 4.45
CA ASN A 7 -2.64 -12.13 5.89
C ASN A 7 -3.67 -13.24 6.17
N ASN A 8 -3.58 -13.84 7.35
CA ASN A 8 -4.42 -14.97 7.75
C ASN A 8 -5.85 -14.57 8.20
N ILE A 9 -6.15 -13.27 8.31
CA ILE A 9 -7.44 -12.79 8.81
C ILE A 9 -8.40 -12.52 7.66
N ILE A 10 -8.00 -11.68 6.71
CA ILE A 10 -8.82 -11.29 5.54
C ILE A 10 -8.37 -11.98 4.25
N GLY A 11 -7.24 -12.68 4.25
CA GLY A 11 -6.70 -13.36 3.07
C GLY A 11 -5.79 -12.48 2.21
N ARG A 12 -5.84 -12.69 0.90
CA ARG A 12 -4.94 -12.11 -0.11
C ARG A 12 -5.65 -11.07 -0.96
N THR A 13 -5.05 -9.89 -1.09
CA THR A 13 -5.45 -8.91 -2.11
C THR A 13 -4.78 -9.27 -3.43
N VAL A 14 -5.55 -9.32 -4.51
CA VAL A 14 -5.07 -9.63 -5.87
C VAL A 14 -4.96 -8.36 -6.72
N ASN A 15 -4.16 -8.42 -7.78
CA ASN A 15 -4.04 -7.29 -8.70
C ASN A 15 -5.38 -7.01 -9.42
N PRO A 16 -5.78 -5.72 -9.55
CA PRO A 16 -7.06 -5.32 -10.15
C PRO A 16 -7.18 -5.62 -11.65
N TYR A 17 -6.07 -5.65 -12.39
CA TYR A 17 -6.04 -5.94 -13.83
C TYR A 17 -5.86 -7.43 -14.13
N ASN A 18 -5.20 -8.19 -13.25
CA ASN A 18 -5.03 -9.63 -13.41
C ASN A 18 -4.98 -10.35 -12.06
N ARG A 19 -6.02 -11.14 -11.76
CA ARG A 19 -6.17 -11.85 -10.49
C ARG A 19 -5.11 -12.93 -10.22
N LEU A 20 -4.32 -13.32 -11.23
CA LEU A 20 -3.19 -14.25 -11.10
C LEU A 20 -1.89 -13.55 -10.67
N LEU A 21 -1.86 -12.21 -10.66
CA LEU A 21 -0.70 -11.42 -10.27
C LEU A 21 -0.84 -10.84 -8.86
N ALA A 22 0.30 -10.54 -8.24
CA ALA A 22 0.37 -9.83 -6.97
C ALA A 22 -0.04 -8.36 -7.14
N CYS A 23 -0.78 -7.81 -6.16
CA CYS A 23 -1.09 -6.38 -6.10
C CYS A 23 0.08 -5.52 -5.55
N GLY A 24 1.15 -6.14 -5.07
CA GLY A 24 2.20 -5.45 -4.31
C GLY A 24 1.85 -5.25 -2.84
N GLY A 25 2.73 -4.58 -2.09
CA GLY A 25 2.52 -4.38 -0.65
C GLY A 25 3.52 -3.43 0.01
N SER A 26 3.24 -2.97 1.23
CA SER A 26 2.10 -3.40 2.07
C SER A 26 0.77 -2.69 1.75
N SER A 27 0.76 -1.57 1.02
CA SER A 27 -0.46 -0.83 0.68
C SER A 27 -1.19 -1.37 -0.56
N GLY A 28 -1.20 -2.70 -0.77
CA GLY A 28 -1.83 -3.30 -1.96
C GLY A 28 -3.35 -3.19 -1.97
N GLY A 29 -4.00 -3.08 -0.81
CA GLY A 29 -5.43 -2.78 -0.70
C GLY A 29 -5.78 -1.42 -1.31
N GLU A 30 -5.01 -0.37 -0.97
CA GLU A 30 -5.16 0.97 -1.54
C GLU A 30 -4.94 0.97 -3.05
N GLY A 31 -3.84 0.33 -3.51
CA GLY A 31 -3.55 0.23 -4.94
C GLY A 31 -4.67 -0.45 -5.72
N ALA A 32 -5.21 -1.55 -5.21
CA ALA A 32 -6.30 -2.27 -5.85
C ALA A 32 -7.62 -1.46 -5.84
N LEU A 33 -7.97 -0.82 -4.72
CA LEU A 33 -9.22 -0.05 -4.59
C LEU A 33 -9.23 1.18 -5.50
N LEU A 34 -8.12 1.91 -5.56
CA LEU A 34 -7.98 3.09 -6.41
C LEU A 34 -8.05 2.73 -7.90
N ALA A 35 -7.37 1.65 -8.33
CA ALA A 35 -7.41 1.19 -9.72
C ALA A 35 -8.80 0.69 -10.15
N LEU A 36 -9.60 0.19 -9.20
CA LEU A 36 -11.00 -0.17 -9.42
C LEU A 36 -11.95 1.03 -9.31
N HIS A 37 -11.43 2.26 -9.17
CA HIS A 37 -12.19 3.49 -9.02
C HIS A 37 -13.11 3.50 -7.79
N GLY A 38 -12.79 2.72 -6.76
CA GLY A 38 -13.52 2.68 -5.49
C GLY A 38 -13.19 3.83 -4.54
N SER A 39 -12.11 4.56 -4.81
CA SER A 39 -11.74 5.80 -4.12
C SER A 39 -11.03 6.74 -5.10
N SER A 40 -11.06 8.04 -4.84
CA SER A 40 -10.33 9.05 -5.61
C SER A 40 -8.90 9.27 -5.13
N VAL A 41 -8.63 9.01 -3.83
CA VAL A 41 -7.33 9.22 -3.17
C VAL A 41 -7.14 8.15 -2.09
N GLY A 42 -5.92 7.65 -1.95
CA GLY A 42 -5.54 6.68 -0.94
C GLY A 42 -4.36 7.16 -0.10
N VAL A 43 -4.28 6.69 1.14
CA VAL A 43 -3.19 7.02 2.08
C VAL A 43 -2.56 5.73 2.58
N GLY A 44 -1.23 5.67 2.53
CA GLY A 44 -0.47 4.52 3.02
C GLY A 44 0.88 4.94 3.57
N THR A 45 1.60 3.98 4.14
CA THR A 45 2.94 4.19 4.69
C THR A 45 3.98 3.62 3.74
N ASP A 46 5.15 4.27 3.62
CA ASP A 46 6.24 3.82 2.75
C ASP A 46 7.58 3.99 3.47
N LEU A 47 8.08 2.87 3.98
CA LEU A 47 9.45 2.75 4.49
C LEU A 47 10.42 2.28 3.39
N ALA A 48 10.00 1.27 2.61
CA ALA A 48 10.84 0.60 1.61
C ALA A 48 10.15 0.45 0.25
N GLY A 49 9.19 1.32 -0.06
CA GLY A 49 8.41 1.28 -1.30
C GLY A 49 6.94 0.90 -1.10
N SER A 50 6.44 0.83 0.13
CA SER A 50 5.16 0.18 0.41
C SER A 50 3.92 0.85 -0.21
N ILE A 51 3.99 2.11 -0.65
CA ILE A 51 2.97 2.74 -1.53
C ILE A 51 3.37 2.73 -3.01
N ARG A 52 4.68 2.78 -3.31
CA ARG A 52 5.20 2.79 -4.70
C ARG A 52 5.10 1.43 -5.39
N ILE A 53 5.41 0.36 -4.66
CA ILE A 53 5.32 -1.03 -5.11
C ILE A 53 3.89 -1.38 -5.56
N PRO A 54 2.82 -1.11 -4.78
CA PRO A 54 1.46 -1.39 -5.25
C PRO A 54 0.93 -0.39 -6.29
N ALA A 55 1.46 0.83 -6.38
CA ALA A 55 1.04 1.80 -7.38
C ALA A 55 1.47 1.40 -8.82
N SER A 56 2.68 0.87 -8.97
CA SER A 56 3.22 0.45 -10.28
C SER A 56 2.34 -0.58 -11.02
N PRO A 57 2.01 -1.76 -10.46
CA PRO A 57 1.18 -2.76 -11.13
C PRO A 57 -0.31 -2.40 -11.13
N SER A 58 -0.70 -1.33 -10.42
CA SER A 58 -2.08 -0.80 -10.39
C SER A 58 -2.25 0.42 -11.33
N ASN A 59 -1.21 0.80 -12.09
CA ASN A 59 -1.21 1.95 -12.99
C ASN A 59 -1.63 3.26 -12.30
N LEU A 60 -1.05 3.50 -11.11
CA LEU A 60 -1.32 4.67 -10.28
C LEU A 60 -0.04 5.49 -10.07
N SER A 61 -0.23 6.79 -9.91
CA SER A 61 0.81 7.68 -9.42
C SER A 61 0.87 7.63 -7.90
N SER A 62 2.07 7.59 -7.32
CA SER A 62 2.27 7.64 -5.87
C SER A 62 3.41 8.59 -5.51
N LEU A 63 3.28 9.23 -4.34
CA LEU A 63 4.29 10.13 -3.80
C LEU A 63 4.68 9.67 -2.41
N LYS A 64 5.96 9.37 -2.21
CA LYS A 64 6.55 9.23 -0.87
C LYS A 64 7.23 10.56 -0.50
N PRO A 65 6.67 11.34 0.43
CA PRO A 65 7.33 12.55 0.91
C PRO A 65 8.72 12.28 1.51
N SER A 66 9.48 13.37 1.68
CA SER A 66 10.62 13.38 2.60
C SER A 66 10.19 12.87 3.97
N HIS A 67 11.11 12.20 4.68
CA HIS A 67 10.86 11.76 6.05
C HIS A 67 10.42 12.94 6.92
N GLU A 68 9.54 12.68 7.90
CA GLU A 68 8.96 13.67 8.82
C GLU A 68 8.14 14.82 8.17
N ARG A 69 7.94 14.82 6.84
CA ARG A 69 7.09 15.83 6.19
C ARG A 69 5.62 15.73 6.63
N ILE A 70 5.16 14.52 6.89
CA ILE A 70 3.80 14.23 7.36
C ILE A 70 3.92 13.66 8.79
N PRO A 71 3.13 14.15 9.76
CA PRO A 71 3.14 13.61 11.11
C PRO A 71 2.86 12.11 11.12
N LEU A 72 3.71 11.35 11.83
CA LEU A 72 3.55 9.90 12.01
C LEU A 72 2.81 9.54 13.32
N GLU A 73 2.30 10.55 14.03
CA GLU A 73 1.62 10.34 15.30
C GLU A 73 0.41 9.40 15.13
N ASN A 74 0.26 8.45 16.06
CA ASN A 74 -0.81 7.44 16.05
C ASN A 74 -0.80 6.47 14.85
N ILE A 75 0.24 6.46 14.02
CA ILE A 75 0.42 5.40 13.02
C ILE A 75 0.93 4.14 13.72
N LYS A 76 0.24 3.01 13.50
CA LYS A 76 0.73 1.72 13.98
C LYS A 76 1.93 1.29 13.15
N THR A 77 3.10 1.29 13.76
CA THR A 77 4.35 0.87 13.16
C THR A 77 4.91 -0.34 13.92
N THR A 78 5.80 -1.11 13.31
CA THR A 78 6.53 -2.19 14.00
C THR A 78 7.60 -1.67 14.95
N LEU A 79 7.96 -0.39 14.83
CA LEU A 79 8.79 0.35 15.77
C LEU A 79 7.82 0.98 16.78
N ASP A 80 7.73 0.41 17.97
CA ASP A 80 6.91 0.95 19.05
C ASP A 80 7.56 2.24 19.57
N GLY A 81 6.81 3.35 19.50
CA GLY A 81 7.03 4.57 20.28
C GLY A 81 8.48 5.00 20.51
N LYS A 82 9.04 5.68 19.51
CA LYS A 82 10.41 6.24 19.39
C LYS A 82 11.41 5.33 18.69
#